data_AF-A0A3G8C823-F1
#
_entry.id   AF-A0A3G8C823-F1
#
_cell.length_a   1.000
_cell.length_b   1.000
_cell.length_c   1.000
_cell.angle_alpha   90.00
_cell.angle_beta   90.00
_cell.angle_gamma   90.00
#
_symmetry.space_group_name_H-M   'P 1'
#
loop_
_entity.id
_entity.type
_entity.pdbx_description
1 polymer ?
#
loop_
_entity_poly.entity_id
_entity_poly.type
_entity_poly.pdbx_seq_one_letter_code
_entity_poly.pdbx_strand_id
1 'polypeptide(L)' 'MFIKECCEEVMHNIDGRYNANGFYKTGERSMIGKDISFYTCEICSCQWRRTQETFSPFESVWTEDR' A
#
# COMPACT_ATOMS: atom_id res chain seq x y z
N MET A 1 11.43 -8.02 8.11
CA MET A 1 10.24 -7.46 8.80
C MET A 1 9.09 -8.35 8.38
N PHE A 2 8.47 -9.06 9.31
CA PHE A 2 7.36 -9.95 8.97
C PHE A 2 6.12 -9.10 8.78
N ILE A 3 5.51 -9.14 7.58
CA ILE A 3 4.20 -8.52 7.35
C ILE A 3 3.22 -9.27 8.25
N LYS A 4 2.44 -8.54 9.04
CA LYS A 4 1.40 -9.15 9.87
C LYS A 4 0.31 -9.70 8.95
N GLU A 5 -0.26 -10.87 9.26
CA GLU A 5 -1.31 -11.52 8.47
C GLU A 5 -2.49 -10.56 8.15
N CYS A 6 -2.91 -9.76 9.12
CA CYS A 6 -3.96 -8.75 8.94
C CYS A 6 -3.62 -7.64 7.94
N CYS A 7 -2.34 -7.40 7.66
CA CYS A 7 -1.89 -6.43 6.67
C CYS A 7 -1.78 -7.05 5.28
N GLU A 8 -1.29 -8.29 5.21
CA GLU A 8 -1.06 -9.01 3.95
C GLU A 8 -2.38 -9.23 3.17
N GLU A 9 -3.42 -9.73 3.85
CA GLU A 9 -4.74 -9.94 3.23
C GLU A 9 -5.31 -8.64 2.64
N VAL A 10 -5.19 -7.55 3.39
CA VAL A 10 -5.75 -6.26 2.99
C VAL A 10 -4.95 -5.63 1.83
N MET A 11 -3.61 -5.76 1.84
CA MET A 11 -2.77 -5.33 0.71
C MET A 11 -3.15 -6.04 -0.59
N HIS A 12 -3.39 -7.35 -0.54
CA HIS A 12 -3.84 -8.13 -1.70
C HIS A 12 -5.18 -7.62 -2.26
N ASN A 13 -6.11 -7.24 -1.38
CA ASN A 13 -7.37 -6.63 -1.81
C ASN A 13 -7.15 -5.28 -2.51
N ILE A 14 -6.25 -4.43 -1.99
CA ILE A 14 -5.91 -3.13 -2.61
C ILE A 14 -5.27 -3.34 -4.00
N ASP A 15 -4.32 -4.26 -4.12
CA ASP A 15 -3.65 -4.54 -5.40
C ASP A 15 -4.60 -5.14 -6.44
N GLY A 16 -5.57 -5.95 -5.98
CA GLY A 16 -6.69 -6.41 -6.80
C GLY A 16 -7.69 -5.32 -7.19
N ARG A 17 -7.48 -4.07 -6.74
CA ARG A 17 -8.38 -2.91 -6.92
C ARG A 17 -9.75 -3.08 -6.25
N TYR A 18 -9.84 -3.92 -5.22
CA TYR A 18 -11.01 -4.06 -4.39
C TYR A 18 -10.99 -3.07 -3.22
N ASN A 19 -12.16 -2.83 -2.63
CA ASN A 19 -12.21 -2.09 -1.38
C ASN A 19 -11.60 -2.93 -0.27
N ALA A 20 -10.62 -2.37 0.41
CA ALA A 20 -9.84 -3.00 1.44
C ALA A 20 -10.31 -2.48 2.80
N ASN A 21 -11.19 -3.25 3.45
CA ASN A 21 -11.62 -2.94 4.81
C ASN A 21 -10.44 -3.05 5.78
N GLY A 22 -10.37 -2.14 6.75
CA GLY A 22 -9.32 -2.13 7.76
C GLY A 22 -8.03 -1.42 7.32
N PHE A 23 -7.94 -0.88 6.10
CA PHE A 23 -6.90 0.06 5.69
C PHE A 23 -7.56 1.34 5.19
N TYR A 24 -7.15 2.49 5.71
CA TYR A 24 -7.54 3.77 5.13
C TYR A 24 -6.33 4.47 4.52
N LYS A 25 -6.55 5.09 3.37
CA LYS A 25 -5.54 5.86 2.66
C LYS A 25 -5.30 7.17 3.42
N THR A 26 -4.08 7.37 3.89
CA THR A 26 -3.68 8.56 4.66
C THR A 26 -3.08 9.65 3.78
N GLY A 27 -2.66 9.31 2.56
CA GLY A 27 -2.15 10.29 1.61
C GLY A 27 -1.74 9.68 0.28
N GLU A 28 -1.36 10.55 -0.64
CA GLU A 28 -0.77 10.18 -1.92
C GLU A 28 0.23 11.22 -2.39
N ARG A 29 1.18 10.76 -3.20
CA ARG A 29 2.17 11.59 -3.85
C ARG A 29 2.53 10.99 -5.20
N SER A 30 2.22 11.72 -6.26
CA SER A 30 2.66 11.38 -7.61
C SER A 30 4.02 12.02 -7.90
N MET A 31 4.90 11.24 -8.52
CA MET A 31 6.21 11.65 -9.01
C MET A 31 6.35 11.22 -10.47
N ILE A 32 7.31 11.81 -11.19
CA ILE A 32 7.60 11.37 -12.55
C ILE A 32 8.02 9.90 -12.50
N GLY A 33 7.19 9.04 -13.10
CA GLY A 33 7.43 7.61 -13.21
C GLY A 33 6.92 6.75 -12.05
N LYS A 34 6.41 7.35 -10.97
CA LYS A 34 5.99 6.60 -9.77
C LYS A 34 4.83 7.29 -9.05
N ASP A 35 3.83 6.53 -8.67
CA ASP A 35 2.79 6.94 -7.74
C ASP A 35 3.01 6.29 -6.38
N ILE A 36 3.00 7.09 -5.32
CA ILE A 36 3.14 6.62 -3.94
C ILE A 36 1.84 6.88 -3.20
N SER A 37 1.26 5.85 -2.59
CA SER A 37 0.08 5.97 -1.74
C SER A 37 0.40 5.49 -0.33
N PHE A 38 -0.06 6.22 0.68
CA PHE A 38 0.15 5.92 2.09
C PHE A 38 -1.13 5.38 2.70
N TYR A 39 -1.00 4.35 3.54
CA TYR A 39 -2.09 3.64 4.17
C TYR A 39 -1.77 3.39 5.64
N THR A 40 -2.80 3.35 6.48
CA THR A 40 -2.69 2.91 7.87
C THR A 40 -3.65 1.76 8.11
N CYS A 41 -3.14 0.67 8.70
CA CYS A 41 -3.94 -0.46 9.11
C CYS A 41 -4.70 -0.12 10.40
N GLU A 42 -6.02 -0.20 10.39
CA GLU A 42 -6.88 0.05 11.54
C GLU A 42 -6.69 -0.99 12.65
N ILE A 43 -6.34 -2.23 12.30
CA ILE A 43 -6.23 -3.34 13.24
C ILE A 43 -4.95 -3.24 14.06
N CYS A 44 -3.81 -2.98 13.41
CA CYS A 44 -2.50 -3.02 14.06
C CYS A 44 -1.77 -1.67 14.10
N SER A 45 -2.40 -0.61 13.58
CA SER A 45 -1.84 0.75 13.48
C SER A 45 -0.52 0.87 12.72
N CYS A 46 -0.10 -0.17 11.97
CA CYS A 46 1.07 -0.09 11.10
C CYS A 46 0.80 0.83 9.90
N GLN A 47 1.81 1.63 9.56
CA GLN A 47 1.77 2.49 8.39
C GLN A 47 2.48 1.81 7.23
N TRP A 48 1.90 1.92 6.04
CA TRP A 48 2.38 1.27 4.84
C TRP A 48 2.38 2.26 3.69
N ARG A 49 3.41 2.21 2.86
CA ARG A 49 3.44 2.89 1.57
C ARG A 49 3.40 1.88 0.44
N ARG A 50 2.59 2.18 -0.56
CA ARG A 50 2.48 1.46 -1.82
C ARG A 50 3.10 2.32 -2.91
N THR A 51 4.17 1.84 -3.53
CA THR A 51 4.80 2.50 -4.70
C THR A 51 4.36 1.76 -5.95
N GLN A 52 3.88 2.47 -6.96
CA GLN A 52 3.47 1.92 -8.25
C GLN A 52 4.25 2.63 -9.36
N GLU A 53 5.01 1.88 -10.16
CA GLU A 53 5.67 2.42 -11.34
C GLU A 53 4.61 2.74 -12.41
N THR A 54 4.73 3.93 -13.01
CA THR A 54 3.82 4.40 -14.07
C THR A 54 4.38 4.16 -15.47
N PHE A 55 5.55 3.53 -15.58
CA PHE A 55 6.19 3.14 -16.83
C PHE A 55 6.62 1.68 -16.78
N SER A 56 6.87 1.08 -17.94
CA SER A 56 7.29 -0.31 -18.02
C SER A 56 8.65 -0.53 -17.34
N PRO A 57 8.78 -1.55 -16.45
CA PRO A 57 7.73 -2.49 -16.05
C PRO A 57 6.76 -1.90 -15.01
N PHE A 58 5.46 -2.09 -15.21
CA PHE A 58 4.42 -1.64 -14.27
C PHE A 58 4.42 -2.51 -13.00
N GLU A 59 5.32 -2.20 -12.08
CA GLU A 59 5.47 -2.91 -10.81
C GLU A 59 4.85 -2.13 -9.66
N SER A 60 4.37 -2.85 -8.63
CA SER A 60 3.94 -2.26 -7.38
C SER A 60 4.61 -2.94 -6.19
N VAL A 61 5.04 -2.14 -5.21
CA VAL A 61 5.75 -2.61 -4.03
C VAL A 61 5.17 -1.98 -2.77
N TRP A 62 4.98 -2.81 -1.75
CA TRP A 62 4.62 -2.38 -0.40
C TRP A 62 5.85 -2.25 0.49
N THR A 63 5.91 -1.20 1.31
CA THR A 63 6.95 -1.01 2.31
C THR A 63 6.34 -0.46 3.59
N GLU A 64 6.75 -0.97 4.75
CA GLU A 64 6.31 -0.43 6.03
C GLU A 64 6.95 0.95 6.23
N ASP A 65 6.12 1.96 6.48
CA ASP A 65 6.56 3.33 6.76
C ASP A 65 6.81 3.41 8.27
N ARG A 66 8.05 3.73 8.65
CA ARG A 66 8.53 3.70 10.04
C ARG A 66 8.36 5.03 10.76
#